data_AF-A0A7Y2C2R4-F1
#
_entry.id   AF-A0A7Y2C2R4-F1
#
_cell.length_a   1.000
_cell.length_b   1.000
_cell.length_c   1.000
_cell.angle_alpha   90.00
_cell.angle_beta   90.00
_cell.angle_gamma   90.00
#
_symmetry.space_group_name_H-M   'P 1'
#
loop_
_entity.id
_entity.type
_entity.pdbx_description
1 polymer ?
#
loop_
_entity_poly.entity_id
_entity_poly.type
_entity_poly.pdbx_seq_one_letter_code
_entity_poly.pdbx_strand_id
1 'polypeptide(L)'
;MMEFKFLNKADLKEYVESKDFDRLPILPITVHRARSHWSNPKVEEKHTLLILVEESAELIGYLGAMPVRVNDKIDAGWLTCMWVSPKARGRGLAGKML
;
A
#
# COMPACT_ATOMS: atom_id res chain seq x y z
N MET A 1 1.46 -1.16 -19.55
CA MET A 1 2.61 -0.61 -18.78
C MET A 1 2.31 -0.86 -17.31
N MET A 2 3.34 -1.18 -16.51
CA MET A 2 3.19 -1.37 -15.07
C MET A 2 3.30 -0.01 -14.38
N GLU A 3 2.33 0.33 -13.56
CA GLU A 3 2.23 1.61 -12.85
C GLU A 3 2.24 1.38 -11.34
N PHE A 4 3.03 2.17 -10.61
CA PHE A 4 3.11 2.14 -9.15
C PHE A 4 2.44 3.39 -8.59
N LYS A 5 1.49 3.20 -7.68
CA LYS A 5 0.85 4.27 -6.92
C LYS A 5 1.26 4.16 -5.46
N PHE A 6 1.83 5.22 -4.92
CA PHE A 6 2.29 5.30 -3.54
C PHE A 6 1.30 6.15 -2.77
N LEU A 7 0.52 5.53 -1.89
CA LEU A 7 -0.51 6.21 -1.13
C LEU A 7 0.06 6.66 0.21
N ASN A 8 0.11 7.98 0.41
CA ASN A 8 0.38 8.57 1.72
C ASN A 8 -0.90 8.58 2.58
N LYS A 9 -0.88 9.30 3.70
CA LYS A 9 -2.02 9.44 4.61
C LYS A 9 -3.30 9.97 3.93
N ALA A 10 -3.18 11.06 3.17
CA ALA A 10 -4.30 11.70 2.48
C ALA A 10 -4.82 10.81 1.35
N ASP A 11 -3.91 10.30 0.52
CA ASP A 11 -4.26 9.46 -0.63
C ASP A 11 -4.89 8.13 -0.19
N LEU A 12 -4.39 7.52 0.90
CA LEU A 12 -4.95 6.28 1.45
C LEU A 12 -6.38 6.51 1.97
N LYS A 13 -6.62 7.66 2.61
CA LYS A 13 -7.95 8.02 3.08
C LYS A 13 -8.91 8.20 1.90
N GLU A 14 -8.53 9.00 0.90
CA GLU A 14 -9.33 9.20 -0.31
C GLU A 14 -9.60 7.89 -1.03
N TYR A 15 -8.59 7.02 -1.13
CA TYR A 15 -8.70 5.72 -1.79
C TYR A 15 -9.77 4.83 -1.16
N VAL A 16 -9.77 4.67 0.17
CA VAL A 16 -10.76 3.82 0.85
C VAL A 16 -12.14 4.48 1.01
N GLU A 17 -12.22 5.81 0.88
CA GLU A 17 -13.48 6.56 0.87
C GLU A 17 -14.09 6.67 -0.55
N SER A 18 -13.38 6.20 -1.58
CA SER A 18 -13.84 6.22 -2.96
C SER A 18 -15.02 5.26 -3.20
N LYS A 19 -15.93 5.64 -4.11
CA LYS A 19 -17.15 4.87 -4.42
C LYS A 19 -16.87 3.47 -4.98
N ASP A 20 -15.71 3.28 -5.59
CA ASP A 20 -15.35 2.03 -6.27
C ASP A 20 -14.55 1.07 -5.38
N PHE A 21 -14.10 1.52 -4.20
CA PHE A 21 -13.28 0.72 -3.29
C PHE A 21 -13.97 -0.58 -2.85
N ASP A 22 -15.24 -0.49 -2.45
CA ASP A 22 -16.04 -1.65 -2.00
C ASP A 22 -16.38 -2.61 -3.15
N ARG A 23 -16.12 -2.22 -4.41
CA ARG A 23 -16.37 -3.02 -5.62
C ARG A 23 -15.10 -3.70 -6.13
N LEU A 24 -13.96 -3.48 -5.48
CA LEU A 24 -12.71 -4.08 -5.92
C LEU A 24 -12.76 -5.60 -5.78
N PRO A 25 -12.37 -6.36 -6.82
CA PRO A 25 -12.35 -7.82 -6.75
C PRO A 25 -11.28 -8.34 -5.79
N ILE A 26 -10.24 -7.55 -5.52
CA ILE A 26 -9.17 -7.82 -4.57
C ILE A 26 -9.02 -6.59 -3.69
N LEU A 27 -9.19 -6.75 -2.39
CA LEU A 27 -9.15 -5.67 -1.41
C LEU A 27 -7.73 -5.53 -0.83
N PRO A 28 -6.97 -4.46 -1.13
CA PRO A 28 -5.57 -4.34 -0.68
C PRO A 28 -5.45 -4.11 0.83
N ILE A 29 -6.45 -3.47 1.41
CA ILE A 29 -6.52 -3.08 2.83
C ILE A 29 -8.00 -2.96 3.22
N THR A 30 -8.38 -3.21 4.48
CA THR A 30 -9.75 -2.89 4.93
C THR A 30 -9.85 -1.43 5.36
N VAL A 31 -11.05 -0.83 5.30
CA VAL A 31 -11.29 0.55 5.78
C VAL A 31 -10.80 0.74 7.21
N HIS A 32 -11.08 -0.23 8.10
CA HIS A 32 -10.63 -0.19 9.49
C HIS A 32 -9.10 -0.21 9.63
N ARG A 33 -8.40 -1.03 8.83
CA ARG A 33 -6.94 -1.09 8.86
C ARG A 33 -6.33 0.17 8.28
N ALA A 34 -6.86 0.67 7.18
CA ALA A 34 -6.42 1.92 6.57
C ALA A 34 -6.56 3.08 7.59
N ARG A 35 -7.70 3.16 8.29
CA ARG A 35 -7.90 4.13 9.37
C ARG A 35 -6.88 4.03 10.48
N SER A 36 -6.59 2.82 10.93
CA SER A 36 -5.53 2.59 11.92
C SER A 36 -4.16 3.08 11.42
N HIS A 37 -3.85 2.87 10.13
CA HIS A 37 -2.57 3.31 9.55
C HIS A 37 -2.48 4.83 9.46
N TRP A 38 -3.45 5.51 8.84
CA TRP A 38 -3.38 6.97 8.65
C TRP A 38 -3.58 7.76 9.96
N SER A 39 -4.24 7.18 10.97
CA SER A 39 -4.38 7.79 12.30
C SER A 39 -3.24 7.45 13.26
N ASN A 40 -2.23 6.67 12.83
CA ASN A 40 -1.11 6.31 13.69
C ASN A 40 -0.26 7.54 14.03
N PRO A 41 0.06 7.81 15.31
CA PRO A 41 0.82 9.01 15.71
C PRO A 41 2.26 9.05 15.19
N LYS A 42 2.80 7.92 14.72
CA LYS A 42 4.14 7.82 14.12
C LYS A 42 4.14 8.06 12.61
N VAL A 43 2.96 8.22 11.99
CA VAL A 43 2.82 8.49 10.56
C VAL A 43 2.86 10.00 10.31
N GLU A 44 3.75 10.42 9.41
CA GLU A 44 3.87 11.77 8.89
C GLU A 44 3.29 11.80 7.47
N GLU A 45 2.92 12.99 6.97
CA GLU A 45 2.32 13.15 5.64
C GLU A 45 3.21 12.65 4.49
N LYS A 46 4.53 12.61 4.69
CA LYS A 46 5.51 12.11 3.72
C LYS A 46 5.55 10.57 3.60
N HIS A 47 4.99 9.84 4.57
CA HIS A 47 5.15 8.39 4.63
C HIS A 47 4.17 7.70 3.67
N THR A 48 4.70 6.82 2.81
CA THR A 48 3.89 5.87 2.05
C THR A 48 3.38 4.76 2.96
N LEU A 49 2.06 4.54 2.96
CA LEU A 49 1.39 3.53 3.79
C LEU A 49 0.94 2.31 2.98
N LEU A 50 0.67 2.51 1.69
CA LEU A 50 0.24 1.46 0.77
C LEU A 50 0.80 1.73 -0.62
N ILE A 51 1.42 0.73 -1.22
CA ILE A 51 1.82 0.71 -2.63
C ILE A 51 0.80 -0.15 -3.38
N LEU A 52 0.25 0.38 -4.46
CA LEU A 52 -0.57 -0.36 -5.41
C LEU A 52 0.19 -0.49 -6.73
N VAL A 53 0.12 -1.67 -7.34
CA VAL A 53 0.70 -1.90 -8.66
C VAL A 53 -0.38 -2.35 -9.62
N GLU A 54 -0.55 -1.57 -10.69
CA GLU A 54 -1.54 -1.80 -11.72
C GLU A 54 -0.86 -2.09 -13.07
N GLU A 55 -1.47 -2.96 -13.87
CA GLU A 55 -1.08 -3.20 -15.26
C GLU A 55 -2.35 -3.42 -16.08
N SER A 56 -2.52 -2.64 -17.14
CA SER A 56 -3.73 -2.68 -17.99
C SER A 56 -5.04 -2.50 -17.19
N ALA A 57 -5.03 -1.58 -16.23
CA ALA A 57 -6.13 -1.32 -15.28
C ALA A 57 -6.52 -2.48 -14.34
N GLU A 58 -5.73 -3.56 -14.30
CA GLU A 58 -5.87 -4.62 -13.28
C GLU A 58 -4.86 -4.41 -12.14
N LEU A 59 -5.31 -4.56 -10.89
CA LEU A 59 -4.42 -4.62 -9.74
C LEU A 59 -3.63 -5.94 -9.76
N ILE A 60 -2.31 -5.85 -9.92
CA ILE A 60 -1.42 -7.01 -10.01
C ILE A 60 -0.53 -7.20 -8.78
N GLY A 61 -0.46 -6.21 -7.90
CA GLY A 61 0.26 -6.31 -6.63
C GLY A 61 -0.07 -5.18 -5.67
N TYR A 62 0.17 -5.41 -4.39
CA TYR A 62 0.15 -4.35 -3.38
C TYR A 62 1.09 -4.69 -2.22
N LEU A 63 1.56 -3.65 -1.54
CA LEU A 63 2.41 -3.74 -0.36
C LEU A 63 2.02 -2.66 0.65
N GLY A 64 1.63 -3.08 1.86
CA GLY A 64 1.37 -2.18 2.97
C GLY A 64 2.60 -2.06 3.86
N ALA A 65 2.89 -0.86 4.33
CA ALA A 65 4.00 -0.61 5.24
C ALA A 65 3.62 0.43 6.31
N MET A 66 4.22 0.29 7.48
CA MET A 66 4.13 1.27 8.56
C MET A 66 5.50 1.84 8.87
N PRO A 67 5.63 3.15 9.07
CA PRO A 67 6.90 3.76 9.45
C PRO A 67 7.33 3.25 10.83
N VAL A 68 8.60 2.87 10.91
CA VAL A 68 9.28 2.55 12.17
C VAL A 68 10.63 3.27 12.18
N ARG A 69 10.97 3.85 13.34
CA ARG A 69 12.31 4.39 13.55
C ARG A 69 13.18 3.31 14.17
N VAL A 70 14.26 2.94 13.49
CA VAL A 70 15.29 2.04 14.02
C VAL A 70 16.39 2.91 14.62
N ASN A 71 16.69 2.69 15.91
CA ASN A 71 17.67 3.45 16.70
C ASN A 71 17.47 4.98 16.65
N ASP A 72 16.21 5.43 16.60
CA ASP A 72 15.79 6.84 16.50
C ASP A 72 16.39 7.63 15.32
N LYS A 73 16.95 6.95 14.31
CA LYS A 73 17.72 7.58 13.22
C LYS A 73 17.35 7.11 11.83
N ILE A 74 16.88 5.87 11.68
CA ILE A 74 16.59 5.28 10.37
C ILE A 74 15.08 5.13 10.24
N ASP A 75 14.49 5.90 9.33
CA ASP A 75 13.12 5.68 8.89
C ASP A 75 13.09 4.41 8.04
N ALA A 76 12.41 3.37 8.52
CA ALA A 76 12.22 2.10 7.84
C ALA A 76 10.72 1.78 7.70
N GLY A 77 10.37 0.90 6.75
CA GLY A 77 9.01 0.40 6.58
C GLY A 77 8.84 -0.99 7.19
N TRP A 78 8.01 -1.12 8.22
CA TRP A 78 7.52 -2.41 8.69
C TRP A 78 6.41 -2.91 7.75
N LEU A 79 6.65 -4.00 7.04
CA LEU A 79 5.66 -4.59 6.12
C LEU A 79 4.44 -5.12 6.88
N THR A 80 3.25 -4.63 6.54
CA THR A 80 1.98 -5.05 7.15
C THR A 80 1.20 -6.03 6.27
N CYS A 81 1.42 -5.97 4.96
CA CYS A 81 0.92 -6.95 3.99
C CYS A 81 1.75 -6.87 2.71
N MET A 82 1.75 -7.95 1.95
CA MET A 82 2.26 -7.98 0.58
C MET A 82 1.49 -9.04 -0.20
N TRP A 83 1.11 -8.72 -1.43
CA TRP A 83 0.43 -9.63 -2.32
C TRP A 83 0.85 -9.40 -3.76
N VAL A 84 0.93 -10.49 -4.51
CA VAL A 84 1.18 -10.49 -5.95
C VAL A 84 0.15 -11.41 -6.60
N SER A 85 -0.55 -10.87 -7.60
CA SER A 85 -1.52 -11.60 -8.42
C SER A 85 -0.91 -12.88 -8.98
N PRO A 86 -1.63 -14.02 -8.99
CA PRO A 86 -1.15 -15.25 -9.61
C PRO A 86 -0.64 -15.05 -11.05
N LYS A 87 -1.28 -14.16 -11.83
CA LYS A 87 -0.88 -13.81 -13.20
C LYS A 87 0.49 -13.10 -13.27
N ALA A 88 0.93 -12.49 -12.17
CA ALA A 88 2.14 -11.67 -12.10
C ALA A 88 3.28 -12.31 -11.28
N ARG A 89 3.07 -13.50 -10.70
CA ARG A 89 4.10 -14.23 -9.96
C ARG A 89 5.25 -14.65 -10.88
N GLY A 90 6.45 -14.80 -10.33
CA GLY A 90 7.66 -15.14 -11.09
C GLY A 90 8.25 -14.00 -11.92
N ARG A 91 7.58 -12.84 -12.03
CA ARG A 91 8.07 -11.65 -12.76
C ARG A 91 8.95 -10.71 -11.91
N GLY A 92 9.32 -11.12 -10.69
CA GLY A 92 10.08 -10.30 -9.74
C GLY A 92 9.33 -9.13 -9.13
N LEU A 93 7.98 -9.09 -9.23
CA LEU A 93 7.19 -7.93 -8.77
C LEU A 93 7.33 -7.65 -7.27
N ALA A 94 7.36 -8.67 -6.43
CA ALA A 94 7.53 -8.50 -4.98
C ALA A 94 8.81 -7.70 -4.64
N GLY A 95 9.92 -8.01 -5.30
CA GLY A 95 11.18 -7.29 -5.10
C GLY A 95 11.19 -5.87 -5.65
N LYS A 96 10.31 -5.53 -6.59
CA LYS A 96 10.16 -4.16 -7.11
C LYS A 96 9.31 -3.27 -6.20
N MET A 97 8.55 -3.85 -5.27
CA MET A 97 7.77 -3.11 -4.27
C MET A 97 8.54 -2.84 -2.97
N LEU A 98 9.72 -3.44 -2.80
CA LEU A 98 10.64 -3.25 -1.66
C LEU A 98 11.69 -2.20 -2.01
#